data_AF-A0A1W1XFN9-F1
#
_entry.id   AF-A0A1W1XFN9-F1
#
_cell.length_a   1.000
_cell.length_b   1.000
_cell.length_c   1.000
_cell.angle_alpha   90.00
_cell.angle_beta   90.00
_cell.angle_gamma   90.00
#
_symmetry.space_group_name_H-M   'P 1'
#
loop_
_entity.id
_entity.type
_entity.pdbx_description
1 polymer ?
#
loop_
_entity_poly.entity_id
_entity_poly.type
_entity_poly.pdbx_seq_one_letter_code
_entity_poly.pdbx_strand_id
1 'polypeptide(L)' 'LVDAYVVGKLLYPDRFAHVDLALKADEIFSFFVGTPVYQDMVKDFGTPGAEVGF' A
#
# COMPACT_ATOMS: atom_id res chain seq x y z
N LEU A 1 -5.55 -1.29 -6.79
CA LEU A 1 -5.82 0.04 -6.16
C LEU A 1 -4.71 0.42 -5.19
N VAL A 2 -4.33 -0.47 -4.26
CA VAL A 2 -3.19 -0.25 -3.35
C VAL A 2 -1.93 0.15 -4.11
N ASP A 3 -1.57 -0.60 -5.15
CA ASP A 3 -0.40 -0.29 -5.99
C ASP A 3 -0.45 1.10 -6.64
N ALA A 4 -1.65 1.59 -6.98
CA ALA A 4 -1.79 2.92 -7.57
C ALA A 4 -1.51 4.03 -6.54
N TYR A 5 -1.89 3.83 -5.26
CA TYR A 5 -1.51 4.74 -4.18
C TYR A 5 -0.01 4.69 -3.89
N VAL A 6 0.60 3.50 -3.95
CA VAL A 6 2.06 3.33 -3.81
C VAL A 6 2.79 4.10 -4.91
N VAL A 7 2.42 3.89 -6.17
CA VAL A 7 2.99 4.61 -7.32
C VAL A 7 2.73 6.12 -7.20
N GLY A 8 1.52 6.53 -6.81
CA GLY A 8 1.19 7.93 -6.60
C GLY A 8 2.07 8.60 -5.54
N LYS A 9 2.34 7.91 -4.42
CA LYS A 9 3.20 8.41 -3.35
C LYS A 9 4.68 8.45 -3.74
N LEU A 10 5.15 7.50 -4.54
CA LEU A 10 6.51 7.52 -5.08
C LEU A 10 6.71 8.66 -6.09
N LEU A 11 5.75 8.87 -7.00
CA LEU A 11 5.88 9.89 -8.04
C LEU A 11 5.57 11.31 -7.55
N TYR A 12 4.67 11.47 -6.58
CA TYR A 12 4.18 12.76 -6.12
C TYR A 12 4.12 12.82 -4.58
N PRO A 13 5.27 12.71 -3.88
CA PRO A 13 5.32 12.56 -2.42
C PRO A 13 4.59 13.68 -1.67
N ASP A 14 4.72 14.94 -2.11
CA ASP A 14 4.04 16.08 -1.46
C ASP A 14 2.51 16.00 -1.53
N ARG A 15 1.97 15.49 -2.65
CA ARG A 15 0.53 15.35 -2.84
C ARG A 15 -0.05 14.19 -2.03
N PHE A 16 0.78 13.19 -1.73
CA PHE A 16 0.40 11.97 -1.01
C PHE A 16 0.97 11.92 0.41
N ALA A 17 1.53 13.04 0.91
CA ALA A 17 2.18 13.11 2.23
C ALA A 17 1.22 12.72 3.38
N HIS A 18 -0.07 13.02 3.22
CA HIS A 18 -1.12 12.73 4.19
C HIS A 18 -1.68 11.29 4.09
N VAL A 19 -1.25 10.50 3.11
CA VAL A 19 -1.72 9.13 2.92
C VAL A 19 -0.81 8.16 3.66
N ASP A 20 -1.34 7.50 4.69
CA ASP A 20 -0.74 6.29 5.26
C ASP A 20 -1.09 5.11 4.36
N LEU A 21 -0.07 4.50 3.73
CA LEU A 21 -0.26 3.43 2.75
C LEU A 21 -0.78 2.14 3.39
N ALA A 22 -0.33 1.81 4.61
CA ALA A 22 -0.79 0.61 5.30
C ALA A 22 -2.26 0.76 5.69
N LEU A 23 -2.62 1.89 6.29
CA LEU A 23 -4.00 2.17 6.69
C LEU A 23 -4.93 2.24 5.46
N LYS A 24 -4.51 2.93 4.39
CA LYS A 24 -5.32 3.02 3.17
C LYS A 24 -5.45 1.65 2.48
N ALA A 25 -4.42 0.81 2.54
CA ALA A 25 -4.51 -0.56 2.01
C ALA A 25 -5.52 -1.39 2.80
N ASP A 26 -5.49 -1.32 4.14
CA ASP A 26 -6.46 -2.02 4.99
C ASP A 26 -7.89 -1.50 4.79
N GLU A 27 -8.09 -0.20 4.59
CA GLU A 27 -9.39 0.37 4.20
C GLU A 27 -9.89 -0.21 2.87
N ILE A 28 -9.02 -0.28 1.86
CA ILE A 28 -9.36 -0.84 0.54
C ILE A 28 -9.70 -2.33 0.67
N PHE A 29 -8.88 -3.12 1.36
CA PHE A 29 -9.14 -4.55 1.56
C PHE A 29 -10.41 -4.78 2.37
N SER A 30 -10.63 -4.00 3.44
CA SER A 30 -11.86 -4.10 4.23
C SER A 30 -13.10 -3.81 3.37
N PHE A 31 -13.02 -2.84 2.46
CA PHE A 31 -14.13 -2.52 1.56
C PHE A 31 -14.40 -3.63 0.52
N PHE A 32 -13.37 -4.16 -0.13
CA PHE A 32 -13.54 -5.11 -1.24
C PHE A 32 -13.63 -6.58 -0.81
N VAL A 33 -12.92 -6.97 0.25
CA VAL A 33 -12.81 -8.38 0.69
C VAL A 33 -13.25 -8.59 2.16
N GLY A 34 -13.60 -7.52 2.88
CA GLY A 34 -14.21 -7.60 4.22
C GLY A 34 -13.24 -7.64 5.40
N THR A 35 -11.93 -7.71 5.15
CA THR A 35 -10.91 -7.88 6.19
C THR A 35 -9.65 -7.04 5.87
N PRO A 36 -9.01 -6.42 6.87
CA PRO A 36 -7.75 -5.68 6.71
C PRO A 36 -6.55 -6.64 6.60
N VAL A 37 -6.29 -7.14 5.40
CA VAL A 37 -5.27 -8.17 5.13
C VAL A 37 -3.93 -7.61 4.64
N TYR A 38 -3.63 -6.32 4.81
CA TYR A 38 -2.40 -5.74 4.26
C TYR A 38 -1.13 -6.41 4.82
N GLN A 39 -1.09 -6.70 6.12
CA GLN A 39 0.07 -7.36 6.73
C GLN A 39 0.30 -8.78 6.20
N ASP A 40 -0.77 -9.52 5.91
CA ASP A 40 -0.65 -10.84 5.29
C ASP A 40 -0.09 -10.71 3.86
N MET A 41 -0.53 -9.71 3.10
CA MET A 41 0.02 -9.44 1.76
C MET A 41 1.51 -9.07 1.83
N VAL A 42 1.93 -8.25 2.80
CA VAL A 42 3.35 -7.91 2.99
C VAL A 42 4.17 -9.14 3.36
N LYS A 43 3.63 -10.03 4.18
CA LYS A 43 4.32 -11.27 4.57
C LYS A 43 4.53 -12.19 3.37
N ASP A 44 3.51 -12.34 2.53
CA ASP A 44 3.54 -13.30 1.43
C ASP A 44 4.26 -12.76 0.18
N PHE A 45 4.19 -11.46 -0.07
CA PHE A 45 4.68 -10.83 -1.31
C PHE A 45 5.76 -9.74 -1.09
N GLY A 46 6.05 -9.39 0.15
CA GLY A 46 6.94 -8.29 0.50
C GLY A 46 6.25 -6.92 0.49
N THR A 47 6.95 -5.90 0.95
CA THR A 47 6.44 -4.53 1.02
C THR A 47 6.30 -3.94 -0.40
N PRO A 48 5.11 -3.49 -0.82
CA PRO A 48 4.92 -2.87 -2.12
C PRO A 48 5.80 -1.63 -2.30
N GLY A 49 6.50 -1.55 -3.42
CA GLY A 49 7.37 -0.42 -3.76
C GLY A 49 8.70 -0.38 -3.00
N ALA A 50 9.05 -1.42 -2.25
CA ALA A 50 10.38 -1.54 -1.67
C ALA A 50 11.46 -1.64 -2.76
N GLU A 51 12.60 -1.00 -2.53
CA GLU A 51 13.77 -1.16 -3.40
C GLU A 51 14.29 -2.59 -3.30
N VAL A 52 14.47 -3.22 -4.47
CA VAL A 52 15.12 -4.53 -4.55
C VAL A 52 16.63 -4.26 -4.63
N GLY A 53 17.34 -4.56 -3.55
CA GLY A 53 18.80 -4.56 -3.55
C GLY A 53 19.32 -5.74 -4.38
N PHE A 54 20.07 -5.45 -5.44
CA PHE A 54 20.86 -6.44 -6.19
C PHE A 54 22.30 -6.48 -5.67
#